data_AF-A0A2V7ZA89-F1
#
_entry.id   AF-A0A2V7ZA89-F1
#
_cell.length_a   1.000
_cell.length_b   1.000
_cell.length_c   1.000
_cell.angle_alpha   90.00
_cell.angle_beta   90.00
_cell.angle_gamma   90.00
#
_symmetry.space_group_name_H-M   'P 1'
#
loop_
_entity.id
_entity.type
_entity.pdbx_description
1 polymer ?
#
loop_
_entity_poly.entity_id
_entity_poly.type
_entity_poly.pdbx_seq_one_letter_code
_entity_poly.pdbx_strand_id
1 'polypeptide(L)'
;MVSNGAYDLTAGYAWTRLVAAPAGTSTAYAMFTIVVDSSNHYRIWESNGTIGFEKKINNVKSATTMTFDAVAHAFWRIRHDAASSNIVFETAPSNGGLPGTWTTRRTVARELSVTAMRLELKAGSTDPQSVSPGTVRFDDVRAAR
;
A
#
# COMPACT_ATOMS: atom_id res chain seq x y z
N MET A 1 -0.12 4.05 -12.31
CA MET A 1 1.28 4.07 -12.78
C MET A 1 2.04 2.89 -12.21
N VAL A 2 3.06 2.42 -12.92
CA VAL A 2 4.03 1.44 -12.41
C VAL A 2 5.43 2.00 -12.63
N SER A 3 6.36 1.72 -11.71
CA SER A 3 7.76 2.12 -11.86
C SER A 3 8.39 1.46 -13.10
N ASN A 4 9.24 2.21 -13.81
CA ASN A 4 9.95 1.68 -14.98
C ASN A 4 10.96 0.59 -14.58
N GLY A 5 11.64 0.77 -13.45
CA GLY A 5 12.58 -0.19 -12.88
C GLY A 5 11.96 -1.08 -11.79
N ALA A 6 12.64 -2.18 -11.51
CA ALA A 6 12.43 -3.00 -10.32
C ALA A 6 13.47 -2.66 -9.25
N TYR A 7 13.10 -2.84 -7.98
CA TYR A 7 13.91 -2.51 -6.81
C TYR A 7 14.17 -3.75 -5.96
N ASP A 8 15.38 -3.88 -5.45
CA ASP A 8 15.72 -4.83 -4.40
C ASP A 8 15.31 -4.27 -3.04
N LEU A 9 14.32 -4.91 -2.41
CA LEU A 9 13.81 -4.57 -1.10
C LEU A 9 14.35 -5.52 -0.02
N THR A 10 15.46 -6.22 -0.24
CA THR A 10 16.12 -7.03 0.79
C THR A 10 16.58 -6.13 1.94
N ALA A 11 16.05 -6.32 3.16
CA ALA A 11 16.18 -5.40 4.29
C ALA A 11 15.67 -3.96 4.03
N GLY A 12 14.95 -3.75 2.93
CA GLY A 12 14.49 -2.44 2.47
C GLY A 12 12.99 -2.23 2.63
N TYR A 13 12.51 -1.09 2.13
CA TYR A 13 11.12 -0.68 2.19
C TYR A 13 10.71 0.14 0.97
N ALA A 14 9.39 0.25 0.78
CA ALA A 14 8.78 1.25 -0.08
C ALA A 14 7.60 1.92 0.62
N TRP A 15 7.42 3.22 0.40
CA TRP A 15 6.30 3.98 0.93
C TRP A 15 5.79 5.07 -0.02
N THR A 16 4.58 5.55 0.26
CA THR A 16 3.96 6.73 -0.36
C THR A 16 3.11 7.46 0.67
N ARG A 17 2.82 8.74 0.43
CA ARG A 17 1.80 9.50 1.16
C ARG A 17 0.49 9.49 0.36
N LEU A 18 -0.59 9.00 0.96
CA LEU A 18 -1.95 9.23 0.45
C LEU A 18 -2.42 10.59 0.97
N VAL A 19 -2.48 11.57 0.09
CA VAL A 19 -2.87 12.95 0.46
C VAL A 19 -4.35 13.19 0.30
N ALA A 20 -5.00 12.48 -0.63
CA ALA A 20 -6.45 12.46 -0.76
C ALA A 20 -6.89 11.03 -1.07
N ALA A 21 -7.70 10.46 -0.19
CA ALA A 21 -8.42 9.22 -0.43
C ALA A 21 -9.62 9.47 -1.36
N PRO A 22 -10.17 8.44 -2.02
CA PRO A 22 -11.51 8.52 -2.60
C PRO A 22 -12.54 8.87 -1.51
N ALA A 23 -13.71 9.34 -1.93
CA ALA A 23 -14.81 9.61 -1.04
C ALA A 23 -15.15 8.35 -0.21
N GLY A 24 -15.23 8.48 1.12
CA GLY A 24 -15.38 7.34 2.03
C GLY A 24 -16.69 6.55 1.88
N THR A 25 -17.65 7.04 1.10
CA THR A 25 -18.90 6.36 0.73
C THR A 25 -18.88 5.80 -0.70
N SER A 26 -17.78 5.97 -1.42
CA SER A 26 -17.56 5.39 -2.74
C SER A 26 -16.84 4.05 -2.64
N THR A 27 -17.04 3.17 -3.62
CA THR A 27 -16.32 1.90 -3.73
C THR A 27 -15.11 1.99 -4.65
N ALA A 28 -14.70 3.21 -5.02
CA ALA A 28 -13.44 3.44 -5.69
C ALA A 28 -12.27 3.11 -4.74
N TYR A 29 -11.13 2.84 -5.35
CA TYR A 29 -9.92 2.45 -4.65
C TYR A 29 -8.83 3.50 -4.76
N ALA A 30 -8.01 3.59 -3.73
CA ALA A 30 -6.61 4.02 -3.76
C ALA A 30 -5.73 2.80 -3.44
N MET A 31 -4.68 2.55 -4.22
CA MET A 31 -3.82 1.38 -4.04
C MET A 31 -2.34 1.72 -4.16
N PHE A 32 -1.55 1.31 -3.18
CA PHE A 32 -0.09 1.26 -3.22
C PHE A 32 0.35 -0.20 -3.19
N THR A 33 1.08 -0.62 -4.21
CA THR A 33 1.41 -2.03 -4.42
C THR A 33 2.90 -2.18 -4.69
N ILE A 34 3.55 -3.16 -4.04
CA ILE A 34 4.80 -3.74 -4.51
C ILE A 34 4.47 -5.02 -5.29
N VAL A 35 4.79 -5.03 -6.57
CA VAL A 35 4.25 -6.00 -7.54
C VAL A 35 5.38 -6.74 -8.26
N VAL A 36 5.21 -8.06 -8.38
CA VAL A 36 5.97 -8.90 -9.31
C VAL A 36 5.18 -9.01 -10.62
N ASP A 37 3.90 -9.40 -10.50
CA ASP A 37 2.95 -9.52 -11.60
C ASP A 37 1.51 -9.40 -11.09
N SER A 38 0.51 -9.56 -11.96
CA SER A 38 -0.91 -9.41 -11.59
C SER A 38 -1.44 -10.47 -10.62
N SER A 39 -0.71 -11.57 -10.45
CA SER A 39 -1.03 -12.70 -9.57
C SER A 39 -0.23 -12.69 -8.27
N ASN A 40 0.86 -11.92 -8.21
CA ASN A 40 1.85 -11.90 -7.13
C ASN A 40 2.22 -10.48 -6.70
N HIS A 41 1.67 -10.04 -5.56
CA HIS A 41 1.92 -8.71 -5.00
C HIS A 41 1.68 -8.60 -3.50
N TYR A 42 2.24 -7.55 -2.89
CA TYR A 42 1.83 -7.03 -1.58
C TYR A 42 1.25 -5.63 -1.76
N ARG A 43 0.13 -5.32 -1.11
CA ARG A 43 -0.65 -4.11 -1.38
C ARG A 43 -1.23 -3.51 -0.11
N ILE A 44 -1.20 -2.18 -0.04
CA ILE A 44 -2.05 -1.39 0.86
C ILE A 44 -3.10 -0.72 -0.02
N TRP A 45 -4.37 -0.84 0.34
CA TRP A 45 -5.46 -0.21 -0.39
C TRP A 45 -6.42 0.48 0.56
N GLU A 46 -7.07 1.54 0.10
CA GLU A 46 -8.23 2.14 0.74
C GLU A 46 -9.41 2.12 -0.22
N SER A 47 -10.58 1.80 0.29
CA SER A 47 -11.86 1.90 -0.41
C SER A 47 -13.00 1.91 0.60
N ASN A 48 -14.03 2.72 0.34
CA ASN A 48 -15.25 2.81 1.16
C ASN A 48 -14.94 3.02 2.65
N GLY A 49 -13.97 3.89 2.97
CA GLY A 49 -13.58 4.20 4.34
C GLY A 49 -12.86 3.05 5.05
N THR A 50 -12.40 2.05 4.31
CA THR A 50 -11.70 0.87 4.82
C THR A 50 -10.31 0.80 4.23
N ILE A 51 -9.30 0.63 5.09
CA ILE A 51 -7.93 0.33 4.66
C ILE A 51 -7.65 -1.16 4.80
N GLY A 52 -7.01 -1.75 3.79
CA GLY A 52 -6.63 -3.15 3.76
C GLY A 52 -5.14 -3.36 3.50
N PHE A 53 -4.57 -4.33 4.21
CA PHE A 53 -3.17 -4.76 4.11
C PHE A 53 -3.16 -6.16 3.49
N GLU A 54 -2.97 -6.25 2.19
CA GLU A 54 -3.20 -7.45 1.39
C GLU A 54 -1.88 -8.09 0.91
N LYS A 55 -1.84 -9.42 0.89
CA LYS A 55 -0.94 -10.18 0.01
C LYS A 55 -1.77 -10.95 -1.01
N LYS A 56 -1.27 -11.06 -2.23
CA LYS A 56 -1.79 -11.93 -3.28
C LYS A 56 -0.66 -12.81 -3.77
N ILE A 57 -0.82 -14.13 -3.64
CA ILE A 57 0.20 -15.13 -3.98
C ILE A 57 -0.49 -16.20 -4.83
N ASN A 58 -0.01 -16.45 -6.05
CA ASN A 58 -0.62 -17.40 -6.98
C ASN A 58 -2.15 -17.17 -7.13
N ASN A 59 -2.56 -15.92 -7.28
CA ASN A 59 -3.95 -15.47 -7.32
C ASN A 59 -4.77 -15.54 -6.02
N VAL A 60 -4.24 -16.10 -4.94
CA VAL A 60 -4.93 -16.18 -3.65
C VAL A 60 -4.66 -14.92 -2.84
N LYS A 61 -5.73 -14.20 -2.48
CA LYS A 61 -5.66 -13.00 -1.64
C LYS A 61 -5.84 -13.36 -0.18
N SER A 62 -5.13 -12.65 0.70
CA SER A 62 -5.49 -12.54 2.11
C SER A 62 -5.24 -11.10 2.56
N ALA A 63 -6.12 -10.56 3.40
CA ALA A 63 -6.02 -9.19 3.90
C ALA A 63 -6.38 -9.11 5.39
N THR A 64 -5.77 -8.16 6.09
CA THR A 64 -6.30 -7.60 7.33
C THR A 64 -6.87 -6.23 6.99
N THR A 65 -8.05 -5.90 7.49
CA THR A 65 -8.72 -4.62 7.20
C THR A 65 -9.09 -3.90 8.49
N MET A 66 -9.18 -2.58 8.42
CA MET A 66 -9.68 -1.73 9.51
C MET A 66 -10.29 -0.45 8.95
N THR A 67 -10.99 0.31 9.79
CA THR A 67 -11.47 1.65 9.44
C THR A 67 -10.30 2.54 9.04
N PHE A 68 -10.46 3.25 7.92
CA PHE A 68 -9.49 4.22 7.45
C PHE A 68 -9.60 5.53 8.24
N ASP A 69 -8.45 6.08 8.62
CA ASP A 69 -8.30 7.38 9.24
C ASP A 69 -7.25 8.15 8.45
N ALA A 70 -7.65 9.24 7.79
CA ALA A 70 -6.77 10.01 6.92
C ALA A 70 -5.60 10.70 7.67
N VAL A 71 -5.74 10.94 8.97
CA VAL A 71 -4.68 11.52 9.81
C VAL A 71 -3.69 10.45 10.21
N ALA A 72 -4.17 9.33 10.77
CA ALA A 72 -3.31 8.26 11.26
C ALA A 72 -2.69 7.41 10.13
N HIS A 73 -3.34 7.34 8.96
CA HIS A 73 -2.93 6.51 7.82
C HIS A 73 -2.50 7.33 6.61
N ALA A 74 -1.98 8.54 6.82
CA ALA A 74 -1.50 9.41 5.74
C ALA A 74 -0.35 8.78 4.93
N PHE A 75 0.54 8.01 5.58
CA PHE A 75 1.65 7.32 4.93
C PHE A 75 1.47 5.81 4.99
N TRP A 76 1.75 5.14 3.87
CA TRP A 76 1.65 3.69 3.71
C TRP A 76 3.02 3.11 3.38
N ARG A 77 3.49 2.13 4.15
CA ARG A 77 4.79 1.47 3.94
C ARG A 77 4.66 -0.04 3.90
N ILE A 78 5.39 -0.66 2.99
CA ILE A 78 5.64 -2.10 2.94
C ILE A 78 7.15 -2.30 3.07
N ARG A 79 7.58 -3.09 4.05
CA ARG A 79 8.99 -3.29 4.40
C ARG A 79 9.31 -4.77 4.52
N HIS A 80 10.51 -5.16 4.09
CA HIS A 80 11.06 -6.47 4.41
C HIS A 80 11.92 -6.37 5.67
N ASP A 81 11.52 -7.11 6.71
CA ASP A 81 12.34 -7.28 7.91
C ASP A 81 13.30 -8.46 7.71
N ALA A 82 14.60 -8.18 7.60
CA ALA A 82 15.61 -9.19 7.35
C ALA A 82 15.83 -10.14 8.54
N ALA A 83 15.59 -9.69 9.78
CA ALA A 83 15.81 -10.52 10.96
C ALA A 83 14.82 -11.69 11.03
N SER A 84 13.57 -11.42 10.68
CA SER A 84 12.49 -12.42 10.70
C SER A 84 12.08 -12.91 9.31
N SER A 85 12.71 -12.41 8.25
CA SER A 85 12.35 -12.62 6.84
C SER A 85 10.85 -12.42 6.57
N ASN A 86 10.27 -11.37 7.17
CA ASN A 86 8.84 -11.06 7.06
C ASN A 86 8.59 -9.82 6.20
N ILE A 87 7.39 -9.75 5.64
CA ILE A 87 6.84 -8.53 5.06
C ILE A 87 5.97 -7.84 6.10
N VAL A 88 6.27 -6.58 6.37
CA VAL A 88 5.62 -5.74 7.37
C VAL A 88 4.88 -4.62 6.65
N PHE A 89 3.59 -4.50 6.94
CA PHE A 89 2.71 -3.43 6.46
C PHE A 89 2.52 -2.43 7.59
N GLU A 90 2.81 -1.17 7.30
CA GLU A 90 2.84 -0.11 8.31
C GLU A 90 2.11 1.14 7.79
N THR A 91 1.55 1.90 8.73
CA THR A 91 1.02 3.24 8.48
C THR A 91 1.68 4.26 9.39
N ALA A 92 1.75 5.51 8.97
CA ALA A 92 2.17 6.62 9.84
C ALA A 92 1.33 7.87 9.58
N PRO A 93 1.15 8.74 10.59
CA PRO A 93 0.62 10.07 10.36
C PRO A 93 1.60 10.94 9.59
N SER A 94 1.12 12.05 9.05
CA SER A 94 1.99 13.09 8.50
C SER A 94 2.56 13.95 9.61
N ASN A 95 3.89 14.12 9.62
CA ASN A 95 4.62 15.01 10.52
C ASN A 95 5.48 15.96 9.68
N GLY A 96 4.99 17.17 9.42
CA GLY A 96 5.71 18.16 8.61
C GLY A 96 5.96 17.74 7.15
N GLY A 97 5.07 16.93 6.56
CA GLY A 97 5.24 16.40 5.20
C GLY A 97 6.11 15.15 5.10
N LEU A 98 6.62 14.64 6.23
CA LEU A 98 7.32 13.36 6.32
C LEU A 98 6.50 12.35 7.13
N PRO A 99 6.80 11.05 7.04
CA PRO A 99 6.15 10.07 7.91
C PRO A 99 6.50 10.31 9.38
N GLY A 100 5.49 10.31 10.25
CA GLY A 100 5.67 10.24 11.70
C GLY A 100 6.03 8.83 12.17
N THR A 101 5.63 8.47 13.41
CA THR A 101 5.88 7.14 13.96
C THR A 101 5.13 6.07 13.19
N TRP A 102 5.86 5.07 12.69
CA TRP A 102 5.29 3.92 12.01
C TRP A 102 4.59 2.98 12.98
N THR A 103 3.37 2.60 12.63
CA THR A 103 2.59 1.59 13.34
C THR A 103 2.45 0.35 12.47
N THR A 104 2.90 -0.80 12.95
CA THR A 104 2.69 -2.10 12.29
C THR A 104 1.21 -2.45 12.31
N ARG A 105 0.66 -2.73 11.13
CA ARG A 105 -0.74 -3.13 10.94
C ARG A 105 -0.90 -4.58 10.58
N ARG A 106 0.08 -5.15 9.88
CA ARG A 106 0.12 -6.56 9.52
C ARG A 106 1.55 -7.01 9.31
N THR A 107 1.86 -8.22 9.77
CA THR A 107 3.11 -8.92 9.44
C THR A 107 2.75 -10.26 8.82
N VAL A 108 3.45 -10.64 7.75
CA VAL A 108 3.31 -11.94 7.08
C VAL A 108 4.68 -12.51 6.74
N ALA A 109 4.77 -13.84 6.66
CA ALA A 109 5.94 -14.49 6.09
C ALA A 109 6.19 -14.00 4.65
N ARG A 110 7.46 -13.79 4.30
CA ARG A 110 7.85 -13.48 2.93
C ARG A 110 7.70 -14.74 2.07
N GLU A 111 6.83 -14.66 1.08
CA GLU A 111 6.51 -15.74 0.12
C GLU A 111 6.94 -15.40 -1.31
N LEU A 112 7.21 -14.13 -1.60
CA LEU A 112 7.77 -13.67 -2.88
C LEU A 112 9.26 -13.35 -2.72
N SER A 113 10.02 -13.49 -3.81
CA SER A 113 11.34 -12.84 -3.88
C SER A 113 11.13 -11.32 -3.85
N VAL A 114 11.90 -10.62 -3.03
CA VAL A 114 11.84 -9.15 -2.91
C VAL A 114 13.00 -8.45 -3.62
N THR A 115 13.81 -9.17 -4.38
CA THR A 115 15.01 -8.64 -5.05
C THR A 115 14.71 -7.85 -6.33
N ALA A 116 13.49 -7.96 -6.86
CA ALA A 116 13.06 -7.29 -8.09
C ALA A 116 11.57 -6.95 -8.05
N MET A 117 11.19 -5.99 -7.19
CA MET A 117 9.81 -5.54 -7.03
C MET A 117 9.57 -4.22 -7.78
N ARG A 118 8.46 -4.09 -8.51
CA ARG A 118 8.02 -2.78 -9.04
C ARG A 118 7.08 -2.10 -8.06
N LEU A 119 7.05 -0.77 -8.09
CA LEU A 119 6.09 0.03 -7.33
C LEU A 119 4.93 0.39 -8.24
N GLU A 120 3.70 0.20 -7.77
CA GLU A 120 2.49 0.56 -8.50
C GLU A 120 1.57 1.43 -7.63
N LEU A 121 1.11 2.53 -8.21
CA LEU A 121 0.03 3.35 -7.68
C LEU A 121 -1.17 3.26 -8.60
N LYS A 122 -2.33 2.91 -8.05
CA LYS A 122 -3.59 2.84 -8.78
C LYS A 122 -4.68 3.58 -8.03
N ALA A 123 -5.57 4.19 -8.80
CA ALA A 123 -6.84 4.70 -8.33
C ALA A 123 -7.92 4.39 -9.37
N GLY A 124 -9.15 4.14 -8.92
CA GLY A 124 -10.27 3.88 -9.81
C GLY A 124 -11.30 2.92 -9.22
N SER A 125 -12.36 2.66 -9.98
CA SER A 125 -13.40 1.70 -9.62
C SER A 125 -13.47 0.55 -10.63
N THR A 126 -13.98 -0.59 -10.19
CA THR A 126 -14.35 -1.71 -11.07
C THR A 126 -15.81 -1.64 -11.52
N ASP A 127 -16.63 -0.88 -10.79
CA ASP A 127 -18.07 -0.80 -10.95
C ASP A 127 -18.54 0.66 -11.02
N PRO A 128 -19.74 0.93 -11.59
CA PRO A 128 -20.38 2.24 -11.53
C PRO A 128 -20.47 2.77 -10.09
N GLN A 129 -20.25 4.07 -9.93
CA GLN A 129 -20.21 4.72 -8.62
C GLN A 129 -21.53 5.49 -8.39
N SER A 130 -22.24 5.17 -7.31
CA SER A 130 -23.49 5.83 -6.92
C SER A 130 -23.28 7.24 -6.34
N VAL A 131 -22.05 7.54 -5.94
CA VAL A 131 -21.60 8.84 -5.47
C VAL A 131 -20.32 9.21 -6.21
N SER A 132 -20.04 10.51 -6.33
CA SER A 132 -18.77 10.97 -6.91
C SER A 132 -17.59 10.46 -6.07
N PRO A 133 -16.64 9.70 -6.66
CA PRO A 133 -15.48 9.20 -5.92
C PRO A 133 -14.48 10.28 -5.50
N GLY A 134 -14.57 11.47 -6.07
CA GLY A 134 -13.57 12.52 -5.89
C GLY A 134 -12.25 12.21 -6.60
N THR A 135 -11.18 12.85 -6.15
CA THR A 135 -9.82 12.71 -6.72
C THR A 135 -8.90 12.06 -5.70
N VAL A 136 -8.28 10.95 -6.10
CA VAL A 136 -7.21 10.30 -5.33
C VAL A 136 -5.89 10.99 -5.62
N ARG A 137 -5.12 11.32 -4.58
CA ARG A 137 -3.79 11.93 -4.72
C ARG A 137 -2.76 11.22 -3.87
N PHE A 138 -1.70 10.77 -4.54
CA PHE A 138 -0.49 10.24 -3.92
C PHE A 138 0.66 11.22 -4.11
N ASP A 139 1.45 11.43 -3.05
CA ASP A 139 2.70 12.17 -3.10
C ASP A 139 3.84 11.28 -2.51
N ASP A 140 5.06 11.82 -2.58
CA ASP A 140 6.21 11.36 -1.79
C ASP A 140 6.49 9.85 -1.95
N VAL A 141 6.61 9.36 -3.18
CA VAL A 141 6.92 7.94 -3.40
C VAL A 141 8.40 7.69 -3.16
N ARG A 142 8.72 6.68 -2.34
CA ARG A 142 10.11 6.29 -2.06
C ARG A 142 10.26 4.77 -1.97
N ALA A 143 11.34 4.25 -2.53
CA ALA A 143 11.89 2.95 -2.18
C ALA A 143 13.36 3.09 -1.79
N ALA A 144 13.78 2.35 -0.77
CA ALA A 144 15.17 2.35 -0.30
C ALA A 144 15.53 1.02 0.34
N ARG A 145 16.82 0.74 0.35
CA ARG A 145 17.46 -0.34 1.09
C ARG A 145 18.33 0.25 2.18
#